data_AF-A0A969HKK3-F1
#
_entry.id   AF-A0A969HKK3-F1
#
_cell.length_a   1.000
_cell.length_b   1.000
_cell.length_c   1.000
_cell.angle_alpha   90.00
_cell.angle_beta   90.00
_cell.angle_gamma   90.00
#
_symmetry.space_group_name_H-M   'P 1'
#
loop_
_entity.id
_entity.type
_entity.pdbx_description
1 polymer ?
#
loop_
_entity_poly.entity_id
_entity_poly.type
_entity_poly.pdbx_seq_one_letter_code
_entity_poly.pdbx_strand_id
1 'polypeptide(L)'
;MNVLIIEDESYTASLLQEIIEQDQDFIVIQKLESVVEAVQYLSKYQSNLDILFFDIQLADGQSFEIFKHVDVYVPIVFCTAYEEYPLQAIKITELIMS
;
A
#
# COMPACT_ATOMS: atom_id res chain seq x y z
N MET A 1 7.97 10.55 -8.79
CA MET A 1 6.85 10.02 -8.01
C MET A 1 7.40 9.08 -6.96
N ASN A 2 7.22 9.45 -5.69
CA ASN A 2 7.68 8.69 -4.53
C ASN A 2 6.66 7.61 -4.19
N VAL A 3 7.12 6.37 -4.15
CA VAL A 3 6.29 5.18 -3.97
C VAL A 3 6.58 4.52 -2.64
N LEU A 4 5.53 4.12 -1.94
CA LEU A 4 5.60 3.23 -0.78
C LEU A 4 5.00 1.87 -1.17
N ILE A 5 5.72 0.79 -0.86
CA ILE A 5 5.20 -0.58 -0.99
C ILE A 5 4.89 -1.12 0.41
N ILE A 6 3.74 -1.76 0.56
CA ILE A 6 3.31 -2.46 1.78
C ILE A 6 2.99 -3.89 1.40
N GLU A 7 3.90 -4.81 1.71
CA GLU A 7 3.94 -6.19 1.24
C GLU A 7 4.81 -6.98 2.23
N ASP A 8 4.26 -8.06 2.80
CA ASP A 8 4.98 -8.87 3.81
C ASP A 8 6.01 -9.82 3.18
N GLU A 9 5.82 -10.19 1.91
CA GLU A 9 6.81 -10.98 1.19
C GLU A 9 7.90 -10.11 0.54
N SER A 10 9.06 -10.05 1.20
CA SER A 10 10.24 -9.29 0.72
C SER A 10 10.65 -9.55 -0.74
N TYR A 11 10.48 -10.78 -1.24
CA TYR A 11 10.75 -11.12 -2.63
C TYR A 11 9.75 -10.44 -3.58
N THR A 12 8.45 -10.54 -3.29
CA THR A 12 7.37 -9.90 -4.04
C THR A 12 7.52 -8.39 -4.02
N ALA A 13 7.84 -7.80 -2.86
CA ALA A 13 8.07 -6.37 -2.73
C ALA A 13 9.26 -5.89 -3.59
N SER A 14 10.30 -6.71 -3.72
CA SER A 14 11.48 -6.41 -4.55
C SER A 14 11.20 -6.55 -6.04
N LEU A 15 10.46 -7.59 -6.45
CA LEU A 15 10.00 -7.75 -7.83
C LEU A 15 9.08 -6.58 -8.24
N LEU A 16 8.16 -6.19 -7.36
CA LEU A 16 7.26 -5.05 -7.61
C LEU A 16 8.05 -3.75 -7.75
N GLN A 17 9.05 -3.52 -6.89
CA GLN A 17 9.97 -2.39 -7.03
C GLN A 17 10.68 -2.40 -8.39
N GLU A 18 11.25 -3.54 -8.81
CA GLU A 18 11.92 -3.67 -10.11
C GLU A 18 10.99 -3.33 -11.28
N ILE A 19 9.70 -3.65 -11.18
CA ILE A 19 8.69 -3.34 -12.21
C ILE A 19 8.33 -1.85 -12.19
N ILE A 20 8.11 -1.28 -11.00
CA ILE A 20 7.74 0.14 -10.83
C ILE A 20 8.85 1.06 -11.33
N GLU A 21 10.11 0.75 -10.97
CA GLU A 21 11.27 1.58 -11.30
C GLU A 21 11.78 1.38 -12.74
N GLN A 22 11.10 0.58 -13.57
CA GLN A 22 11.34 0.58 -15.03
C GLN A 22 11.00 1.94 -15.65
N ASP A 23 10.04 2.64 -15.06
CA ASP A 23 9.76 4.03 -15.35
C ASP A 23 10.59 4.93 -14.43
N GLN A 24 11.46 5.75 -15.01
CA GLN A 24 12.37 6.63 -14.27
C GLN A 24 11.65 7.72 -13.48
N ASP A 25 10.37 7.96 -13.78
CA ASP A 25 9.56 8.91 -13.02
C ASP A 25 9.14 8.34 -11.66
N PHE A 26 9.29 7.04 -11.40
CA PHE A 26 8.94 6.42 -10.12
C PHE A 26 10.18 6.02 -9.31
N ILE A 27 10.11 6.22 -8.00
CA ILE A 27 11.15 5.78 -7.05
C ILE A 27 10.49 5.16 -5.82
N VAL A 28 10.88 3.93 -5.48
CA VAL A 28 10.41 3.27 -4.26
C VAL A 28 11.23 3.76 -3.09
N ILE A 29 10.62 4.59 -2.25
CA ILE A 29 11.32 5.22 -1.13
C ILE A 29 11.38 4.34 0.11
N GLN A 30 10.44 3.39 0.25
CA GLN A 30 10.40 2.45 1.37
C GLN A 30 9.52 1.22 1.05
N LYS A 31 9.81 0.11 1.73
CA LYS A 31 9.00 -1.12 1.75
C LYS A 31 8.67 -1.47 3.21
N LEU A 32 7.41 -1.81 3.50
CA LEU A 32 6.91 -2.14 4.84
C LEU A 32 6.19 -3.49 4.81
N GLU A 33 6.27 -4.26 5.88
CA GLU A 33 5.82 -5.67 5.88
C GLU A 33 4.54 -5.89 6.70
N SER A 34 4.07 -4.85 7.43
CA SER A 34 2.98 -5.00 8.40
C SER A 34 2.07 -3.77 8.49
N VAL A 35 0.84 -3.99 8.97
CA VAL A 35 -0.14 -2.95 9.32
C VAL A 35 0.47 -1.99 10.34
N VAL A 36 1.12 -2.50 11.38
CA VAL A 36 1.73 -1.67 12.43
C VAL A 36 2.78 -0.72 11.85
N GLU A 37 3.68 -1.23 11.01
CA GLU A 37 4.70 -0.40 10.36
C GLU A 37 4.09 0.63 9.41
N ALA A 38 3.09 0.21 8.62
CA ALA A 38 2.35 1.07 7.71
C ALA A 38 1.71 2.26 8.44
N VAL A 39 0.98 2.00 9.53
CA VAL A 39 0.34 3.05 10.34
C VAL A 39 1.38 4.02 10.90
N GLN A 40 2.49 3.50 11.44
CA GLN A 40 3.55 4.35 12.00
C GLN A 40 4.23 5.23 10.94
N TYR A 41 4.46 4.69 9.75
CA TYR A 41 5.12 5.40 8.66
C TYR A 41 4.19 6.45 8.05
N LEU A 42 2.97 6.05 7.69
CA LEU A 42 1.99 6.93 7.06
C LEU A 42 1.60 8.11 7.95
N SER A 43 1.48 7.89 9.27
CA SER A 43 1.21 8.96 10.24
C SER A 43 2.27 10.08 10.25
N LYS A 44 3.48 9.81 9.76
CA LYS A 44 4.62 10.74 9.82
C LYS A 44 5.07 11.26 8.45
N TYR A 45 4.98 10.42 7.42
CA TYR A 45 5.70 10.65 6.16
C TYR A 45 4.82 10.64 4.91
N GLN A 46 3.50 10.45 5.05
CA GLN A 46 2.62 10.33 3.87
C GLN A 46 2.57 11.58 2.97
N SER A 47 2.91 12.78 3.49
CA SER A 47 3.02 14.00 2.68
C SER A 47 4.09 13.96 1.60
N ASN A 48 5.03 13.02 1.70
CA ASN A 48 6.14 12.87 0.76
C ASN A 48 5.89 11.74 -0.25
N LEU A 49 4.69 11.16 -0.26
CA LEU A 49 4.31 10.02 -1.10
C LEU A 49 3.34 10.48 -2.18
N ASP A 50 3.51 9.92 -3.38
CA ASP A 50 2.64 10.19 -4.53
C ASP A 50 1.70 9.01 -4.81
N ILE A 51 2.10 7.78 -4.47
CA ILE A 51 1.30 6.57 -4.68
C ILE A 51 1.72 5.46 -3.71
N LEU A 52 0.76 4.66 -3.27
CA LEU A 52 0.97 3.50 -2.41
C LEU A 52 0.60 2.22 -3.15
N PHE A 53 1.40 1.17 -2.97
CA PHE A 53 1.10 -0.19 -3.41
C PHE A 53 0.89 -1.08 -2.20
N PHE A 54 -0.28 -1.71 -2.09
CA PHE A 54 -0.70 -2.52 -0.94
C PHE A 54 -0.94 -3.95 -1.38
N ASP A 55 -0.35 -4.93 -0.69
CA ASP A 55 -1.00 -6.23 -0.61
C ASP A 55 -2.18 -6.17 0.38
N ILE A 56 -3.16 -7.07 0.19
CA ILE A 56 -4.33 -7.16 1.05
C ILE A 56 -4.02 -7.89 2.36
N GLN A 57 -3.15 -8.90 2.33
CA GLN A 57 -2.89 -9.78 3.46
C GLN A 57 -1.44 -9.63 3.92
N LEU A 58 -1.23 -8.89 5.00
CA LEU A 58 0.09 -8.67 5.58
C LEU A 58 0.37 -9.63 6.74
N ALA A 59 1.60 -9.59 7.25
CA ALA A 59 2.09 -10.47 8.32
C ALA A 59 1.27 -10.40 9.62
N ASP A 60 0.66 -9.26 9.92
CA ASP A 60 -0.07 -8.97 11.16
C ASP A 60 -1.56 -8.68 10.96
N GLY A 61 -2.08 -8.83 9.72
CA GLY A 61 -3.51 -8.67 9.45
C GLY A 61 -3.82 -8.22 8.03
N GLN A 62 -5.08 -7.82 7.80
CA GLN A 62 -5.47 -7.24 6.52
C GLN A 62 -5.01 -5.78 6.45
N SER A 63 -4.45 -5.37 5.31
CA SER A 63 -4.00 -3.98 5.11
C SER A 63 -5.13 -2.95 5.23
N PHE A 64 -6.39 -3.38 5.07
CA PHE A 64 -7.56 -2.54 5.33
C PHE A 64 -7.66 -2.01 6.77
N GLU A 65 -7.04 -2.70 7.74
CA GLU A 65 -7.01 -2.23 9.13
C GLU A 65 -6.21 -0.93 9.27
N ILE A 66 -5.29 -0.63 8.35
CA ILE A 66 -4.52 0.64 8.33
C ILE A 66 -5.47 1.85 8.37
N PHE A 67 -6.57 1.80 7.59
CA PHE A 67 -7.53 2.90 7.46
C PHE A 67 -8.36 3.16 8.73
N LYS A 68 -8.34 2.23 9.70
CA LYS A 68 -8.99 2.45 11.00
C LYS A 68 -8.11 3.25 11.96
N HIS A 69 -6.81 3.37 11.66
CA HIS A 69 -5.82 3.96 12.55
C HIS A 69 -5.19 5.24 12.01
N VAL A 70 -5.17 5.43 10.69
CA VAL A 70 -4.64 6.63 10.04
C VAL A 70 -5.48 6.99 8.82
N ASP A 71 -5.76 8.28 8.67
CA ASP A 71 -6.36 8.82 7.45
C ASP A 71 -5.31 8.81 6.33
N VAL A 72 -5.57 8.04 5.26
CA VAL A 72 -4.70 7.93 4.10
C VAL A 72 -5.31 8.72 2.95
N TYR A 73 -4.62 9.76 2.50
CA TYR A 73 -5.06 10.61 1.38
C TYR A 73 -4.26 10.42 0.10
N VAL A 74 -3.23 9.56 0.14
CA VAL A 74 -2.39 9.23 -1.01
C VAL A 74 -3.10 8.17 -1.86
N PRO A 75 -3.09 8.27 -3.20
CA PRO A 75 -3.65 7.24 -4.08
C PRO A 75 -3.10 5.84 -3.79
N ILE A 76 -3.98 4.84 -3.84
CA ILE A 76 -3.67 3.44 -3.46
C ILE A 76 -3.93 2.51 -4.63
N VAL A 77 -2.98 1.61 -4.87
CA VAL A 77 -3.11 0.46 -5.77
C VAL A 77 -3.02 -0.80 -4.94
N PHE A 78 -4.06 -1.62 -4.98
CA PHE A 78 -4.03 -2.95 -4.36
C PHE A 78 -3.45 -3.98 -5.34
N CYS A 79 -2.41 -4.68 -4.90
CA CYS A 79 -1.75 -5.76 -5.62
C CYS A 79 -1.96 -7.04 -4.82
N THR A 80 -2.87 -7.90 -5.25
CA THR A 80 -3.15 -9.14 -4.55
C THR A 80 -3.27 -10.32 -5.52
N ALA A 81 -2.89 -11.51 -5.07
CA ALA A 81 -3.09 -12.75 -5.83
C ALA A 81 -4.51 -13.32 -5.65
N TYR A 82 -5.32 -12.76 -4.75
CA TYR A 82 -6.64 -13.29 -4.44
C TYR A 82 -7.75 -12.67 -5.32
N GLU A 83 -8.38 -13.51 -6.14
CA GLU A 83 -9.42 -13.10 -7.11
C GLU A 83 -10.72 -12.60 -6.47
N GLU A 84 -10.97 -12.86 -5.18
CA GLU A 84 -12.25 -12.57 -4.50
C GLU A 84 -12.34 -11.16 -3.90
N TYR A 85 -11.21 -10.46 -3.75
CA TYR A 85 -11.14 -9.16 -3.09
C TYR A 85 -11.41 -7.91 -3.94
N PRO A 86 -11.51 -7.94 -5.29
CA PRO A 86 -11.89 -6.75 -6.06
C PRO A 86 -13.19 -6.09 -5.57
N LEU A 87 -14.19 -6.89 -5.19
CA LEU A 87 -15.46 -6.39 -4.66
C LEU A 87 -15.33 -5.71 -3.28
N GLN A 88 -14.38 -6.15 -2.46
CA GLN A 88 -14.14 -5.57 -1.13
C GLN A 88 -13.36 -4.24 -1.26
N ALA A 89 -12.37 -4.19 -2.15
CA ALA A 89 -11.64 -2.95 -2.48
C ALA A 89 -12.56 -1.85 -3.04
N ILE A 90 -13.55 -2.22 -3.87
CA ILE A 90 -14.54 -1.27 -4.40
C ILE A 90 -15.39 -0.66 -3.28
N LYS A 91 -15.91 -1.46 -2.34
CA LYS A 91 -16.73 -0.96 -1.22
C LYS A 91 -15.98 0.05 -0.35
N ILE A 92 -14.67 -0.13 -0.20
CA ILE A 92 -13.83 0.78 0.59
C ILE A 92 -13.63 2.11 -0.14
N THR A 93 -13.51 2.08 -1.46
CA THR A 93 -13.41 3.32 -2.26
C THR A 93 -14.65 4.20 -2.07
N GLU A 94 -15.84 3.61 -1.97
CA GLU A 94 -17.08 4.35 -1.67
C GLU A 94 -17.08 4.97 -0.27
N LEU A 95 -16.51 4.29 0.73
CA LEU A 95 -16.43 4.78 2.12
C LEU A 95 -15.46 5.95 2.27
N ILE A 96 -14.39 6.00 1.49
CA ILE A 96 -13.39 7.09 1.51
C ILE A 96 -13.92 8.34 0.78
N MET A 97 -14.88 8.18 -0.13
CA MET A 97 -15.47 9.30 -0.89
C MET A 97 -16.73 9.92 -0.23
N SER A 98 -17.20 9.39 0.90
CA SER A 98 -18.37 9.90 1.65
C SER A 98 -17.97 10.73 2.86
#